data_AF-A0A961K4A8-F1
#
_entry.id   AF-A0A961K4A8-F1
#
_cell.length_a   1.000
_cell.length_b   1.000
_cell.length_c   1.000
_cell.angle_alpha   90.00
_cell.angle_beta   90.00
_cell.angle_gamma   90.00
#
_symmetry.space_group_name_H-M   'P 1'
#
loop_
_entity.id
_entity.type
_entity.pdbx_description
1 polymer ?
#
loop_
_entity_poly.entity_id
_entity_poly.type
_entity_poly.pdbx_seq_one_letter_code
_entity_poly.pdbx_strand_id
1 'polypeptide(L)'
;MTIDVGSPLPDATLLQMGPEGPSGESLKARLAGRKVIIFGVPAAFSPTCDTAHVPSFIRVMEGLRDKGVDEVICLSVNDPHVMKAWGASTGATAAGISMLADADGAFTRAIGMDFDAPA
;
A
#
# COMPACT_ATOMS: atom_id res chain seq x y z
N MET A 1 18.12 -0.05 -4.13
CA MET A 1 18.94 -1.07 -3.43
C MET A 1 17.93 -2.14 -3.01
N THR A 2 18.10 -3.40 -3.39
CA THR A 2 17.09 -4.42 -3.04
C THR A 2 17.02 -4.56 -1.53
N ILE A 3 15.80 -4.53 -0.97
CA ILE A 3 15.59 -4.74 0.46
C ILE A 3 15.73 -6.22 0.82
N ASP A 4 16.35 -6.52 1.96
CA ASP A 4 16.53 -7.87 2.49
C ASP A 4 15.71 -8.11 3.77
N VAL A 5 15.40 -9.38 4.04
CA VAL A 5 14.73 -9.79 5.28
C VAL A 5 15.57 -9.41 6.49
N GLY A 6 14.94 -8.74 7.46
CA GLY A 6 15.59 -8.24 8.68
C GLY A 6 16.17 -6.84 8.54
N SER A 7 16.24 -6.28 7.33
CA SER A 7 16.66 -4.89 7.11
C SER A 7 15.54 -3.91 7.47
N PRO A 8 15.88 -2.71 7.99
CA PRO A 8 14.90 -1.65 8.13
C PRO A 8 14.42 -1.19 6.75
N LEU A 9 13.14 -0.82 6.66
CA LEU A 9 12.60 -0.14 5.48
C LEU A 9 13.23 1.26 5.36
N PRO A 10 13.47 1.75 4.13
CA PRO A 10 13.92 3.13 3.94
C PRO A 10 12.86 4.11 4.45
N ASP A 11 13.32 5.23 5.00
CA ASP A 11 12.42 6.33 5.36
C ASP A 11 11.74 6.86 4.10
N ALA A 12 10.42 7.01 4.13
CA ALA A 12 9.62 7.51 3.03
C ALA A 12 8.42 8.31 3.54
N THR A 13 7.95 9.23 2.71
CA THR A 13 6.66 9.92 2.88
C THR A 13 5.74 9.46 1.78
N LEU A 14 4.68 8.74 2.14
CA LEU A 14 3.66 8.26 1.21
C LEU A 14 2.45 9.18 1.26
N LEU A 15 1.64 9.22 0.21
CA LEU A 15 0.45 10.06 0.17
C LEU A 15 -0.80 9.26 0.50
N GLN A 16 -1.68 9.82 1.31
CA GLN A 16 -3.01 9.27 1.58
C GLN A 16 -4.08 10.35 1.35
N MET A 17 -5.24 9.94 0.85
CA MET A 17 -6.36 10.85 0.71
C MET A 17 -7.17 10.92 2.01
N GLY A 18 -7.11 12.06 2.70
CA GLY A 18 -7.91 12.37 3.88
C GLY A 18 -9.17 13.19 3.57
N PRO A 19 -9.93 13.60 4.61
CA PRO A 19 -11.11 14.44 4.46
C PRO A 19 -10.83 15.82 3.86
N GLU A 20 -9.69 16.41 4.22
CA GLU A 20 -9.24 17.74 3.78
C GLU A 20 -8.42 17.70 2.48
N GLY A 21 -8.27 16.52 1.87
CA GLY A 21 -7.44 16.30 0.67
C GLY A 21 -6.23 15.39 0.93
N PRO A 22 -5.27 15.34 -0.01
CA PRO A 22 -4.09 14.48 0.11
C PRO A 22 -3.13 14.98 1.19
N SER A 23 -2.70 14.09 2.08
CA SER A 23 -1.68 14.33 3.11
C SER A 23 -0.46 13.43 2.94
N GLY A 24 0.70 13.93 3.34
CA GLY A 24 1.93 13.15 3.43
C GLY A 24 2.02 12.41 4.76
N GLU A 25 2.22 11.11 4.69
CA GLU A 25 2.30 10.18 5.81
C GLU A 25 3.72 9.62 5.92
N SER A 26 4.38 9.85 7.05
CA SER A 26 5.70 9.26 7.32
C SER A 26 5.55 7.75 7.52
N LEU A 27 6.18 6.96 6.63
CA LEU A 27 6.16 5.51 6.73
C LEU A 27 6.79 5.04 8.04
N LYS A 28 7.94 5.58 8.41
CA LYS A 28 8.64 5.25 9.67
C LYS A 28 7.74 5.44 10.90
N ALA A 29 7.09 6.60 11.01
CA ALA A 29 6.21 6.90 12.13
C ALA A 29 5.00 5.96 12.15
N ARG A 30 4.44 5.65 10.97
CA ARG A 30 3.32 4.73 10.83
C ARG A 30 3.67 3.29 11.21
N LEU A 31 4.92 2.86 11.02
CA LEU A 31 5.36 1.49 11.33
C LEU A 31 5.88 1.29 12.74
N ALA A 32 6.27 2.37 13.44
CA ALA A 32 6.98 2.29 14.72
C ALA A 32 6.18 1.49 15.78
N GLY A 33 6.79 0.41 16.28
CA GLY A 33 6.21 -0.43 17.35
C GLY A 33 5.00 -1.27 16.93
N ARG A 34 4.72 -1.39 15.64
CA ARG A 34 3.52 -2.06 15.09
C ARG A 34 3.89 -3.24 14.20
N LYS A 35 2.99 -4.21 14.12
CA LYS A 35 3.05 -5.31 13.16
C LYS A 35 2.21 -4.96 11.94
N VAL A 36 2.88 -4.54 10.87
CA VAL A 36 2.22 -4.04 9.65
C VAL A 36 2.56 -4.94 8.46
N ILE A 37 1.56 -5.20 7.62
CA ILE A 37 1.74 -5.82 6.32
C ILE A 37 1.68 -4.73 5.25
N ILE A 38 2.66 -4.69 4.35
CA ILE A 38 2.67 -3.82 3.17
C ILE A 38 2.71 -4.73 1.95
N PHE A 39 1.80 -4.53 1.01
CA PHE A 39 1.86 -5.16 -0.30
C PHE A 39 1.79 -4.11 -1.41
N GLY A 40 2.69 -4.25 -2.38
CA GLY A 40 2.77 -3.37 -3.54
C GLY A 40 2.00 -3.96 -4.73
N VAL A 41 1.38 -3.10 -5.53
CA VAL A 41 0.79 -3.46 -6.81
C VAL A 41 1.34 -2.54 -7.92
N PRO A 42 1.46 -3.03 -9.17
CA PRO A 42 1.91 -2.19 -10.28
C PRO A 42 1.01 -1.00 -10.59
N ALA A 43 -0.31 -1.23 -10.59
CA ALA A 43 -1.29 -0.21 -10.95
C ALA A 43 -2.67 -0.55 -10.38
N ALA A 44 -3.35 0.47 -9.85
CA ALA A 44 -4.78 0.46 -9.56
C ALA A 44 -5.58 0.13 -10.84
N PHE A 45 -6.70 -0.57 -10.68
CA PHE A 45 -7.59 -1.00 -11.77
C PHE A 45 -6.98 -1.95 -12.83
N SER A 46 -5.76 -2.47 -12.61
CA SER A 46 -5.17 -3.48 -13.51
C SER A 46 -5.73 -4.89 -13.22
N PRO A 47 -5.84 -5.78 -14.22
CA PRO A 47 -6.69 -6.98 -14.13
C PRO A 47 -6.44 -7.87 -12.91
N THR A 48 -5.20 -8.32 -12.70
CA THR A 48 -4.87 -9.21 -11.57
C THR A 48 -4.93 -8.48 -10.23
N CYS A 49 -4.54 -7.20 -10.20
CA CYS A 49 -4.56 -6.41 -8.98
C CYS A 49 -5.98 -6.19 -8.47
N ASP A 50 -6.89 -5.90 -9.40
CA ASP A 50 -8.30 -5.60 -9.14
C ASP A 50 -9.11 -6.86 -8.81
N THR A 51 -8.93 -7.94 -9.57
CA THR A 51 -9.78 -9.13 -9.46
C THR A 51 -9.27 -10.19 -8.48
N ALA A 52 -7.97 -10.21 -8.19
CA ALA A 52 -7.37 -11.29 -7.40
C ALA A 52 -6.51 -10.80 -6.23
N HIS A 53 -5.55 -9.90 -6.46
CA HIS A 53 -4.55 -9.55 -5.46
C HIS A 53 -5.16 -8.80 -4.26
N VAL A 54 -5.76 -7.63 -4.47
CA VAL A 54 -6.43 -6.88 -3.39
C VAL A 54 -7.58 -7.68 -2.76
N PRO A 55 -8.48 -8.32 -3.52
CA PRO A 55 -9.53 -9.16 -2.93
C PRO A 55 -9.02 -10.31 -2.06
N SER A 56 -7.81 -10.82 -2.32
CA SER A 56 -7.25 -11.89 -1.48
C SER A 56 -6.95 -11.41 -0.06
N PHE A 57 -6.43 -10.18 0.11
CA PHE A 57 -6.24 -9.57 1.42
C PHE A 57 -7.57 -9.29 2.11
N ILE A 58 -8.57 -8.75 1.39
CA ILE A 58 -9.91 -8.47 1.93
C ILE A 58 -10.50 -9.73 2.59
N ARG A 59 -10.44 -10.88 1.91
CA ARG A 59 -11.00 -12.16 2.40
C ARG A 59 -10.35 -12.67 3.69
N VAL A 60 -9.12 -12.27 3.99
CA VAL A 60 -8.36 -12.78 5.15
C VAL A 60 -8.13 -11.73 6.23
N MET A 61 -8.71 -10.52 6.10
CA MET A 61 -8.47 -9.41 7.03
C MET A 61 -8.72 -9.77 8.49
N GLU A 62 -9.79 -10.51 8.79
CA GLU A 62 -10.11 -10.96 10.16
C GLU A 62 -9.00 -11.86 10.71
N GLY A 63 -8.60 -12.89 9.95
CA GLY A 63 -7.52 -13.80 10.37
C GLY A 63 -6.15 -13.11 10.47
N LEU A 64 -5.91 -12.02 9.74
CA LEU A 64 -4.71 -11.19 9.92
C LEU A 64 -4.77 -10.41 11.25
N ARG A 65 -5.92 -9.82 11.58
CA ARG A 65 -6.15 -9.12 12.86
C ARG A 65 -5.99 -10.08 14.04
N ASP A 66 -6.52 -11.29 13.96
CA ASP A 66 -6.37 -12.33 15.00
C ASP A 66 -4.92 -12.73 15.24
N LYS A 67 -4.06 -12.60 14.23
CA LYS A 67 -2.60 -12.81 14.32
C LYS A 67 -1.85 -11.58 14.83
N GLY A 68 -2.56 -10.57 15.32
CA GLY A 68 -2.01 -9.33 15.86
C GLY A 68 -1.44 -8.39 14.79
N VAL A 69 -1.92 -8.46 13.54
CA VAL A 69 -1.57 -7.46 12.52
C VAL A 69 -2.35 -6.17 12.79
N ASP A 70 -1.63 -5.08 13.04
CA ASP A 70 -2.21 -3.78 13.36
C ASP A 70 -2.77 -3.07 12.12
N GLU A 71 -2.16 -3.30 10.95
CA GLU A 71 -2.54 -2.64 9.70
C GLU A 71 -2.08 -3.43 8.47
N VAL A 72 -2.89 -3.33 7.42
CA VAL A 72 -2.56 -3.80 6.08
C VAL A 72 -2.56 -2.60 5.14
N ILE A 73 -1.45 -2.39 4.45
CA ILE A 73 -1.22 -1.27 3.53
C ILE A 73 -1.13 -1.81 2.10
N CYS A 74 -1.97 -1.30 1.21
CA CYS A 74 -1.82 -1.43 -0.24
C CYS A 74 -1.06 -0.21 -0.76
N LEU A 75 0.05 -0.44 -1.45
CA LEU A 75 0.90 0.59 -2.04
C LEU A 75 0.92 0.50 -3.56
N SER A 76 0.83 1.64 -4.25
CA SER A 76 1.02 1.75 -5.70
C SER A 76 1.66 3.09 -6.05
N VAL A 77 2.24 3.21 -7.24
CA VAL A 77 2.77 4.47 -7.78
C VAL A 77 1.68 5.40 -8.35
N ASN A 78 0.42 5.01 -8.27
CA ASN A 78 -0.71 5.90 -8.60
C ASN A 78 -0.80 7.06 -7.61
N ASP A 79 -1.42 8.17 -8.04
CA ASP A 79 -1.67 9.32 -7.17
C ASP A 79 -2.75 9.01 -6.09
N PRO A 80 -2.83 9.78 -4.98
CA PRO A 80 -3.73 9.48 -3.88
C PRO A 80 -5.22 9.57 -4.24
N HIS A 81 -5.62 10.31 -5.27
CA HIS A 81 -7.01 10.36 -5.72
C HIS A 81 -7.41 9.04 -6.37
N VAL A 82 -6.55 8.50 -7.24
CA VAL A 82 -6.74 7.18 -7.86
C VAL A 82 -6.75 6.09 -6.78
N MET A 83 -5.82 6.14 -5.83
CA MET A 83 -5.79 5.16 -4.72
C MET A 83 -7.06 5.20 -3.86
N LYS A 84 -7.61 6.40 -3.58
CA LYS A 84 -8.90 6.56 -2.89
C LYS A 84 -10.04 5.93 -3.67
N ALA A 85 -10.18 6.28 -4.95
CA ALA A 85 -11.25 5.81 -5.80
C ALA A 85 -11.20 4.28 -5.96
N TRP A 86 -10.00 3.74 -6.17
CA TRP A 86 -9.78 2.32 -6.32
C TRP A 86 -10.10 1.54 -5.04
N GLY A 87 -9.64 2.03 -3.89
CA GLY A 87 -9.95 1.44 -2.59
C GLY A 87 -11.45 1.39 -2.27
N ALA A 88 -12.19 2.43 -2.68
CA ALA A 88 -13.65 2.44 -2.58
C ALA A 88 -14.29 1.41 -3.54
N SER A 89 -13.85 1.38 -4.81
CA SER A 89 -14.43 0.50 -5.84
C SER A 89 -14.23 -0.99 -5.56
N THR A 90 -13.07 -1.37 -5.01
CA THR A 90 -12.71 -2.76 -4.68
C THR A 90 -13.25 -3.22 -3.32
N GLY A 91 -13.74 -2.28 -2.51
CA GLY A 91 -14.11 -2.53 -1.11
C GLY A 91 -12.93 -2.62 -0.15
N ALA A 92 -11.69 -2.40 -0.61
CA ALA A 92 -10.48 -2.46 0.22
C ALA A 92 -10.53 -1.48 1.39
N THR A 93 -11.00 -0.25 1.16
CA THR A 93 -11.12 0.77 2.22
C THR A 93 -12.14 0.33 3.28
N ALA A 94 -13.28 -0.24 2.86
CA ALA A 94 -14.29 -0.76 3.78
C ALA A 94 -13.79 -1.97 4.59
N ALA A 95 -12.91 -2.79 4.01
CA ALA A 95 -12.23 -3.88 4.70
C ALA A 95 -11.13 -3.42 5.68
N GLY A 96 -10.82 -2.11 5.69
CA GLY A 96 -9.79 -1.52 6.54
C GLY A 96 -8.37 -1.64 5.99
N ILE A 97 -8.20 -1.81 4.67
CA ILE A 97 -6.91 -1.71 4.01
C ILE A 97 -6.59 -0.22 3.77
N SER A 98 -5.41 0.20 4.20
CA SER A 98 -4.90 1.54 3.96
C SER A 98 -4.35 1.65 2.54
N MET A 99 -4.90 2.57 1.75
CA MET A 99 -4.50 2.79 0.35
C MET A 99 -3.51 3.96 0.28
N LEU A 100 -2.23 3.66 0.09
CA LEU A 100 -1.15 4.66 0.05
C LEU A 100 -0.55 4.79 -1.33
N ALA A 101 -0.28 6.03 -1.72
CA ALA A 101 0.32 6.42 -2.98
C ALA A 101 1.81 6.73 -2.81
N ASP A 102 2.65 6.02 -3.53
CA ASP A 102 4.07 6.33 -3.76
C ASP A 102 4.20 7.05 -5.11
N ALA A 103 3.56 8.22 -5.23
CA ALA A 103 3.25 8.84 -6.52
C ALA A 103 4.47 9.19 -7.40
N ASP A 104 5.64 9.39 -6.80
CA ASP A 104 6.91 9.62 -7.50
C ASP A 104 7.78 8.35 -7.60
N GLY A 105 7.30 7.22 -7.08
CA GLY A 105 7.99 5.93 -7.04
C GLY A 105 9.27 5.95 -6.21
N ALA A 106 9.50 6.94 -5.35
CA ALA A 106 10.75 7.07 -4.62
C ALA A 106 10.95 5.90 -3.65
N PHE A 107 9.90 5.50 -2.93
CA PHE A 107 10.00 4.36 -2.01
C PHE A 107 10.19 3.04 -2.78
N THR A 108 9.41 2.82 -3.83
CA THR A 108 9.46 1.61 -4.67
C THR A 108 10.85 1.40 -5.28
N ARG A 109 11.47 2.47 -5.79
CA ARG A 109 12.86 2.46 -6.28
C ARG A 109 13.88 2.26 -5.17
N ALA A 110 13.67 2.88 -4.01
CA ALA A 110 14.59 2.75 -2.88
C ALA A 110 14.74 1.29 -2.45
N ILE A 111 13.64 0.53 -2.43
CA ILE A 111 13.62 -0.91 -2.11
C ILE A 111 13.92 -1.83 -3.30
N GLY A 112 14.18 -1.27 -4.48
CA GLY A 112 14.53 -2.01 -5.70
C GLY A 112 13.41 -2.89 -6.25
N MET A 113 12.16 -2.45 -6.11
CA MET A 113 10.96 -3.15 -6.62
C MET A 113 10.32 -2.42 -7.81
N ASP A 114 11.01 -1.42 -8.36
CA ASP A 114 10.61 -0.76 -9.59
C ASP A 114 10.89 -1.63 -10.82
N PHE A 115 10.04 -1.47 -11.84
CA PHE A 115 10.21 -2.12 -13.12
C PHE A 115 9.49 -1.32 -14.20
N ASP A 116 9.93 -1.46 -15.44
CA ASP A 116 9.22 -0.92 -16.60
C ASP A 116 8.11 -1.90 -17.02
N ALA A 117 6.88 -1.41 -17.11
CA ALA A 117 5.72 -2.14 -17.59
C ALA A 117 5.30 -1.59 -18.96
N PRO A 118 6.01 -1.90 -20.05
CA PRO A 118 5.59 -1.51 -21.39
C PRO A 118 4.25 -2.18 -21.74
N ALA A 119 3.44 -1.46 -22.50
CA ALA A 119 2.14 -1.93 -22.99
C ALA A 119 2.26 -3.14 -23.93
#